data_AF-A0A0B9AJF7-F1
#
_entry.id   AF-A0A0B9AJF7-F1
#
_cell.length_a   1.000
_cell.length_b   1.000
_cell.length_c   1.000
_cell.angle_alpha   90.00
_cell.angle_beta   90.00
_cell.angle_gamma   90.00
#
_symmetry.space_group_name_H-M   'P 1'
#
loop_
_entity.id
_entity.type
_entity.pdbx_description
1 polymer ?
#
loop_
_entity_poly.entity_id
_entity_poly.type
_entity_poly.pdbx_seq_one_letter_code
_entity_poly.pdbx_strand_id
1 'polypeptide(L)'
;MTGATVLPFGRERPFPSAEVLDLAVAVAIGRDLARTEADLLARIEDWFLHPATRSEVASSVARLLDKDWARRSGTDDCGLCLTEAGVAATTTLSGGMIRMIDRGRGLFKTAFLLQMLDLGKGQCP
;
A
#
# COMPACT_ATOMS: atom_id res chain seq x y z
N MET A 1 3.02 -3.77 45.09
CA MET A 1 3.58 -3.59 43.73
C MET A 1 2.78 -4.44 42.75
N THR A 2 1.82 -3.85 42.07
CA THR A 2 1.04 -4.53 41.01
C THR A 2 1.84 -4.43 39.71
N GLY A 3 2.48 -5.52 39.31
CA GLY A 3 3.18 -5.62 38.02
C GLY A 3 2.16 -5.52 36.89
N ALA A 4 2.45 -4.70 35.88
CA ALA A 4 1.60 -4.56 34.71
C ALA A 4 1.53 -5.91 33.97
N THR A 5 0.33 -6.47 33.88
CA THR A 5 0.05 -7.64 33.04
C THR A 5 0.16 -7.22 31.59
N VAL A 6 1.24 -7.62 30.91
CA VAL A 6 1.37 -7.45 29.46
C VAL A 6 0.41 -8.44 28.81
N LEU A 7 -0.69 -7.94 28.25
CA LEU A 7 -1.59 -8.76 27.45
C LEU A 7 -0.84 -9.18 26.17
N PRO A 8 -0.67 -10.48 25.91
CA PRO A 8 -0.10 -10.93 24.65
C PRO A 8 -1.05 -10.46 23.54
N PHE A 9 -0.54 -9.65 22.61
CA PHE A 9 -1.25 -9.28 21.39
C PHE A 9 -1.37 -10.52 20.49
N GLY A 10 -2.31 -11.39 20.83
CA GLY A 10 -2.65 -12.56 20.04
C GLY A 10 -3.36 -12.11 18.77
N ARG A 11 -2.75 -12.38 17.62
CA ARG A 11 -3.48 -12.50 16.36
C ARG A 11 -3.28 -13.92 15.83
N GLU A 12 -4.40 -14.57 15.56
CA GLU A 12 -4.46 -15.92 14.96
C GLU A 12 -3.93 -15.96 13.52
N ARG A 13 -3.69 -14.80 12.88
CA ARG A 13 -2.99 -14.68 11.59
C ARG A 13 -2.02 -13.50 11.58
N PRO A 14 -0.79 -13.69 11.04
CA PRO A 14 0.17 -12.60 10.91
C PRO A 14 -0.37 -11.53 9.95
N PHE A 15 -0.06 -10.26 10.24
CA PHE A 15 -0.39 -9.15 9.34
C PHE A 15 0.42 -9.30 8.04
N PRO A 16 -0.18 -9.10 6.85
CA PRO A 16 0.55 -9.22 5.59
C PRO A 16 1.70 -8.22 5.53
N SER A 17 2.90 -8.69 5.20
CA SER A 17 4.08 -7.84 5.03
C SER A 17 4.46 -7.73 3.57
N ALA A 18 4.70 -6.50 3.11
CA ALA A 18 5.06 -6.20 1.73
C ALA A 18 5.82 -4.88 1.67
N GLU A 19 6.69 -4.75 0.67
CA GLU A 19 7.22 -3.44 0.30
C GLU A 19 6.11 -2.62 -0.39
N VAL A 20 6.27 -1.29 -0.42
CA VAL A 20 5.33 -0.41 -1.14
C VAL A 20 5.28 -0.77 -2.63
N LEU A 21 6.43 -1.15 -3.20
CA LEU A 21 6.52 -1.62 -4.59
C LEU A 21 5.73 -2.92 -4.81
N ASP A 22 5.82 -3.88 -3.88
CA ASP A 22 5.04 -5.13 -3.94
C ASP A 22 3.54 -4.85 -3.94
N LEU A 23 3.10 -3.90 -3.11
CA LEU A 23 1.70 -3.51 -3.05
C LEU A 23 1.26 -2.82 -4.36
N ALA A 24 2.09 -1.96 -4.93
CA ALA A 24 1.80 -1.32 -6.21
C ALA A 24 1.69 -2.35 -7.34
N VAL A 25 2.65 -3.25 -7.46
CA VAL A 25 2.62 -4.34 -8.46
C VAL A 25 1.38 -5.21 -8.27
N ALA A 26 1.05 -5.59 -7.03
CA ALA A 26 -0.15 -6.38 -6.74
C ALA A 26 -1.45 -5.64 -7.12
N VAL A 27 -1.54 -4.33 -6.87
CA VAL A 27 -2.69 -3.50 -7.28
C VAL A 27 -2.80 -3.43 -8.81
N ALA A 28 -1.70 -3.26 -9.52
CA ALA A 28 -1.68 -3.22 -10.98
C ALA A 28 -2.19 -4.54 -11.59
N ILE A 29 -1.74 -5.68 -11.05
CA ILE A 29 -2.20 -7.02 -11.44
C ILE A 29 -3.68 -7.21 -11.10
N GLY A 30 -4.07 -6.94 -9.84
CA GLY A 30 -5.42 -7.23 -9.35
C GLY A 30 -6.53 -6.38 -9.99
N ARG A 31 -6.18 -5.26 -10.62
CA ARG A 31 -7.12 -4.37 -11.33
C ARG A 31 -7.09 -4.54 -12.85
N ASP A 32 -6.38 -5.55 -13.37
CA ASP A 32 -6.16 -5.75 -14.82
C ASP A 32 -5.63 -4.49 -15.52
N LEU A 33 -4.75 -3.75 -14.84
CA LEU A 33 -4.20 -2.48 -15.37
C LEU A 33 -2.97 -2.69 -16.24
N ALA A 34 -2.45 -3.91 -16.32
CA ALA A 34 -1.29 -4.28 -17.10
C ALA A 34 -1.47 -5.66 -17.70
N ARG A 35 -1.41 -5.75 -19.04
CA ARG A 35 -1.52 -7.01 -19.79
C ARG A 35 -0.16 -7.53 -20.24
N THR A 36 0.79 -6.62 -20.36
CA THR A 36 2.19 -6.92 -20.70
C THR A 36 3.14 -6.46 -19.59
N GLU A 37 4.38 -6.96 -19.61
CA GLU A 37 5.43 -6.52 -18.68
C GLU A 37 5.74 -5.03 -18.87
N ALA A 38 5.67 -4.55 -20.11
CA ALA A 38 5.85 -3.15 -20.45
C ALA A 38 4.75 -2.27 -19.86
N ASP A 39 3.48 -2.72 -19.91
CA ASP A 39 2.37 -1.99 -19.28
C ASP A 39 2.56 -1.90 -17.76
N LEU A 40 2.96 -3.01 -17.13
CA LEU A 40 3.21 -3.05 -15.70
C LEU A 40 4.31 -2.05 -15.33
N LEU A 41 5.43 -2.07 -16.03
CA LEU A 41 6.52 -1.14 -15.80
C LEU A 41 6.06 0.32 -15.96
N ALA A 42 5.35 0.65 -17.05
CA ALA A 42 4.85 1.99 -17.31
C ALA A 42 3.89 2.49 -16.21
N ARG A 43 3.04 1.61 -15.66
CA ARG A 43 2.15 1.96 -14.54
C ARG A 43 2.92 2.24 -13.25
N ILE A 44 3.94 1.43 -12.96
CA ILE A 44 4.77 1.65 -11.79
C ILE A 44 5.60 2.93 -11.94
N GLU A 45 6.15 3.21 -13.11
CA GLU A 45 6.88 4.47 -13.36
C GLU A 45 5.99 5.70 -13.15
N ASP A 46 4.72 5.65 -13.55
CA ASP A 46 3.75 6.74 -13.37
C ASP A 46 3.38 7.00 -11.90
N TRP A 47 3.31 5.95 -11.07
CA TRP A 47 2.82 6.07 -9.69
C TRP A 47 3.86 6.56 -8.69
N PHE A 48 5.15 6.44 -8.99
CA PHE A 48 6.22 6.78 -8.07
C PHE A 48 7.00 8.02 -8.55
N LEU A 49 7.27 8.94 -7.62
CA LEU A 49 8.09 10.13 -7.89
C LEU A 49 9.50 9.79 -8.40
N HIS A 50 10.04 8.66 -7.94
CA HIS A 50 11.26 8.07 -8.47
C HIS A 50 10.89 6.73 -9.11
N PRO A 51 11.04 6.57 -10.43
CA PRO A 51 10.61 5.37 -11.12
C PRO A 51 11.44 4.16 -10.68
N ALA A 52 10.76 3.06 -10.38
CA ALA A 52 11.43 1.79 -10.09
C ALA A 52 12.07 1.24 -11.37
N THR A 53 13.27 0.68 -11.24
CA THR A 53 13.96 0.00 -12.33
C THR A 53 13.25 -1.30 -12.69
N ARG A 54 13.45 -1.77 -13.94
CA ARG A 54 12.96 -3.07 -14.40
C ARG A 54 13.37 -4.22 -13.48
N SER A 55 14.60 -4.19 -12.95
CA SER A 55 15.11 -5.19 -12.00
C SER A 55 14.37 -5.16 -10.66
N GLU A 56 13.99 -4.00 -10.16
CA GLU A 56 13.23 -3.86 -8.91
C GLU A 56 11.79 -4.35 -9.08
N VAL A 57 11.15 -4.02 -10.21
CA VAL A 57 9.81 -4.54 -10.55
C VAL A 57 9.85 -6.07 -10.69
N ALA A 58 10.85 -6.62 -11.39
CA ALA A 58 11.02 -8.07 -11.50
C ALA A 58 11.25 -8.75 -10.13
N SER A 59 12.05 -8.13 -9.26
CA SER A 59 12.28 -8.61 -7.89
C SER A 59 10.99 -8.59 -7.06
N SER A 60 10.18 -7.55 -7.25
CA SER A 60 8.87 -7.44 -6.61
C SER A 60 7.90 -8.54 -7.07
N VAL A 61 7.83 -8.80 -8.38
CA VAL A 61 7.05 -9.92 -8.93
C VAL A 61 7.53 -11.25 -8.34
N ALA A 62 8.85 -11.48 -8.26
CA ALA A 62 9.40 -12.70 -7.66
C ALA A 62 8.95 -12.87 -6.20
N ARG A 63 9.01 -11.82 -5.38
CA ARG A 63 8.52 -11.86 -3.98
C ARG A 63 7.03 -12.16 -3.89
N LEU A 64 6.22 -11.63 -4.80
CA LEU A 64 4.77 -11.91 -4.84
C LEU A 64 4.47 -13.37 -5.20
N LEU A 65 5.27 -13.96 -6.10
CA LEU A 65 5.19 -15.39 -6.43
C LEU A 65 5.63 -16.25 -5.24
N ASP A 66 6.75 -15.92 -4.59
CA ASP A 66 7.28 -16.65 -3.44
C ASP A 66 6.33 -16.66 -2.23
N LYS A 67 5.54 -15.58 -2.07
CA LYS A 67 4.52 -15.45 -1.02
C LYS A 67 3.19 -16.12 -1.37
N ASP A 68 3.05 -16.74 -2.54
CA ASP A 68 1.78 -17.22 -3.12
C ASP A 68 0.71 -16.11 -3.16
N TRP A 69 1.11 -14.86 -3.38
CA TRP A 69 0.18 -13.73 -3.59
C TRP A 69 -0.20 -13.59 -5.07
N ALA A 70 0.69 -14.01 -5.97
CA ALA A 70 0.43 -14.06 -7.39
C ALA A 70 0.77 -15.44 -7.97
N ARG A 71 0.16 -15.78 -9.10
CA ARG A 71 0.48 -16.96 -9.90
C ARG A 71 0.52 -16.60 -11.37
N ARG A 72 1.25 -17.40 -12.14
CA ARG A 72 1.27 -17.28 -13.60
C ARG A 72 0.01 -17.92 -14.20
N SER A 73 -0.82 -17.12 -14.85
CA SER A 73 -1.93 -17.54 -15.70
C SER A 73 -1.41 -17.79 -17.11
N GLY A 74 -1.34 -19.06 -17.52
CA GLY A 74 -0.76 -19.45 -18.79
C GLY A 74 -1.68 -19.16 -19.96
N THR A 75 -1.56 -17.97 -20.57
CA THR A 75 -1.89 -17.68 -21.98
C THR A 75 -1.28 -16.35 -22.49
N ASP A 76 -0.98 -15.38 -21.61
CA ASP A 76 -0.44 -14.06 -22.00
C ASP A 76 1.01 -13.84 -21.51
N ASP A 77 1.78 -12.99 -22.22
CA ASP A 77 3.19 -12.67 -21.94
C ASP A 77 3.45 -12.14 -20.53
N CYS A 78 2.45 -11.51 -19.91
CA CYS A 78 2.49 -11.08 -18.52
C CYS A 78 1.30 -11.62 -17.73
N GLY A 79 0.89 -12.85 -18.04
CA GLY A 79 -0.21 -13.56 -17.40
C GLY A 79 0.08 -13.80 -15.92
N LEU A 80 -0.13 -12.77 -15.09
CA LEU A 80 -0.09 -12.84 -13.64
C LEU A 80 -1.50 -12.60 -13.14
N CYS A 81 -1.93 -13.44 -12.21
CA CYS A 81 -3.18 -13.25 -11.49
C CYS A 81 -2.89 -13.27 -10.00
N LEU A 82 -3.64 -12.47 -9.23
CA LEU A 82 -3.58 -12.59 -7.78
C LEU A 82 -4.27 -13.87 -7.33
N THR A 83 -3.69 -14.54 -6.34
CA THR A 83 -4.36 -15.61 -5.60
C THR A 83 -5.37 -15.01 -4.62
N GLU A 84 -6.24 -15.84 -4.02
CA GLU A 84 -7.12 -15.37 -2.93
C GLU A 84 -6.34 -14.75 -1.77
N ALA A 85 -5.17 -15.32 -1.42
CA ALA A 85 -4.29 -14.80 -0.40
C ALA A 85 -3.72 -13.42 -0.80
N GLY A 86 -3.31 -13.27 -2.05
CA GLY A 86 -2.84 -12.00 -2.61
C GLY A 86 -3.92 -10.93 -2.64
N VAL A 87 -5.14 -11.28 -3.02
CA VAL A 87 -6.30 -10.35 -2.97
C VAL A 87 -6.57 -9.89 -1.54
N ALA A 88 -6.62 -10.82 -0.58
CA ALA A 88 -6.87 -10.50 0.82
C ALA A 88 -5.76 -9.59 1.40
N ALA A 89 -4.49 -9.91 1.11
CA ALA A 89 -3.36 -9.13 1.57
C ALA A 89 -3.32 -7.73 0.95
N THR A 90 -3.48 -7.63 -0.38
CA THR A 90 -3.52 -6.36 -1.13
C THR A 90 -4.67 -5.48 -0.64
N THR A 91 -5.85 -6.06 -0.41
CA THR A 91 -7.01 -5.33 0.12
C THR A 91 -6.77 -4.83 1.54
N THR A 92 -6.16 -5.65 2.40
CA THR A 92 -5.83 -5.27 3.77
C THR A 92 -4.85 -4.10 3.81
N LEU A 93 -3.77 -4.17 3.02
CA LEU A 93 -2.74 -3.14 2.98
C LEU A 93 -3.24 -1.86 2.33
N SER A 94 -3.86 -1.95 1.15
CA SER A 94 -4.41 -0.78 0.45
C SER A 94 -5.51 -0.08 1.25
N GLY A 95 -6.42 -0.83 1.87
CA GLY A 95 -7.42 -0.27 2.78
C GLY A 95 -6.80 0.41 4.00
N GLY A 96 -5.73 -0.15 4.55
CA GLY A 96 -4.93 0.48 5.60
C GLY A 96 -4.33 1.82 5.16
N MET A 97 -3.68 1.87 3.99
CA MET A 97 -3.10 3.11 3.44
C MET A 97 -4.15 4.19 3.22
N ILE A 98 -5.28 3.85 2.59
CA ILE A 98 -6.37 4.80 2.34
C ILE A 98 -6.86 5.41 3.65
N ARG A 99 -7.13 4.58 4.67
CA ARG A 99 -7.58 5.07 5.98
C ARG A 99 -6.56 5.96 6.68
N MET A 100 -5.26 5.64 6.55
CA MET A 100 -4.19 6.49 7.10
C MET A 100 -4.14 7.85 6.40
N ILE A 101 -4.22 7.87 5.07
CA ILE A 101 -4.25 9.10 4.27
C ILE A 101 -5.49 9.94 4.65
N ASP A 102 -6.67 9.32 4.69
CA ASP A 102 -7.92 10.00 5.03
C ASP A 102 -7.87 10.61 6.44
N ARG A 103 -7.36 9.85 7.42
CA ARG A 103 -7.20 10.34 8.79
C ARG A 103 -6.16 11.46 8.89
N GLY A 104 -5.05 11.34 8.17
CA GLY A 104 -4.03 12.39 8.07
C GLY A 104 -4.60 13.67 7.48
N ARG A 105 -5.35 13.58 6.36
CA ARG A 105 -6.05 14.72 5.76
C ARG A 105 -7.04 15.37 6.72
N GLY A 106 -7.76 14.57 7.51
CA GLY A 106 -8.65 15.06 8.57
C GLY A 106 -7.90 15.92 9.60
N LEU A 107 -6.75 15.44 10.08
CA LEU A 107 -5.90 16.15 11.04
C LEU A 107 -5.32 17.45 10.47
N PHE A 108 -4.89 17.45 9.21
CA PHE A 108 -4.42 18.67 8.55
C PHE A 108 -5.53 19.73 8.44
N LYS A 109 -6.75 19.32 8.07
CA LYS A 109 -7.90 20.23 8.00
C LYS A 109 -8.24 20.83 9.36
N THR A 110 -8.26 20.04 10.44
CA THR A 110 -8.51 20.55 11.79
C THR A 110 -7.39 21.47 12.29
N ALA A 111 -6.12 21.12 12.03
CA ALA A 111 -5.00 21.98 12.38
C ALA A 111 -5.06 23.34 11.68
N PHE A 112 -5.38 23.37 10.38
CA PHE A 112 -5.57 24.60 9.62
C PHE A 112 -6.74 25.45 10.16
N LEU A 113 -7.88 24.83 10.48
CA LEU A 113 -9.01 25.52 11.12
C LEU A 113 -8.63 26.14 12.47
N LEU A 114 -7.85 25.43 13.30
CA LEU A 114 -7.38 25.94 14.58
C LEU A 114 -6.40 27.11 14.41
N GLN A 115 -5.48 27.05 13.43
CA GLN A 115 -4.59 28.17 13.10
C GLN A 115 -5.37 29.42 12.66
N MET A 116 -6.45 29.25 11.88
CA MET A 116 -7.31 30.38 11.51
C MET A 116 -8.06 31.00 12.69
N LEU A 117 -8.43 30.22 13.70
CA LEU A 117 -9.02 30.74 14.94
C LEU A 117 -7.98 31.49 15.80
N ASP A 118 -6.71 31.09 15.72
CA ASP A 118 -5.61 31.73 16.45
C ASP A 118 -5.18 33.08 15.83
N LEU A 119 -5.50 33.32 14.55
CA LEU A 119 -5.31 34.64 13.90
C LEU A 119 -6.15 35.77 14.52
N GLY A 120 -7.09 35.45 15.42
CA GLY A 120 -7.88 36.44 16.18
C GLY A 120 -7.20 36.97 17.44
N LYS A 121 -6.03 36.45 17.85
CA LYS A 121 -5.32 36.88 19.07
C LYS A 121 -3.90 37.37 18.75
N GLY A 122 -3.82 38.46 18.01
CA GLY A 122 -2.52 39.07 17.70
C GLY A 122 -2.55 40.42 16.99
N GLN A 123 -3.68 41.12 16.97
CA GLN A 123 -3.68 42.53 16.53
C GLN A 123 -3.48 43.40 17.77
N CYS A 124 -2.30 44.02 17.87
CA CYS A 124 -2.08 45.17 18.74
C CYS A 124 -2.98 46.36 18.27
N PRO A 125 -3.42 47.23 19.19
CA PRO A 125 -4.34 48.33 18.91
C PRO A 125 -3.80 49.36 17.90
#